data_AF-A0A932VHU8-F1
#
_entry.id   AF-A0A932VHU8-F1
#
_cell.length_a   1.000
_cell.length_b   1.000
_cell.length_c   1.000
_cell.angle_alpha   90.00
_cell.angle_beta   90.00
_cell.angle_gamma   90.00
#
_symmetry.space_group_name_H-M   'P 1'
#
loop_
_entity.id
_entity.type
_entity.pdbx_description
1 polymer ?
#
loop_
_entity_poly.entity_id
_entity_poly.type
_entity_poly.pdbx_seq_one_letter_code
_entity_poly.pdbx_strand_id
1 'polypeptide(L)'
;MSPVNLIISSLLLLLTVNAVILDLVIFSRLPTQRESVSVIQPSVSAECPVACLSLVNEKLSAQKIQETTTAAVVSPQLTSSSSAKEYYVPLGSGTTRQTDYQELTSVEAYVDPANYSPIKQAYFQVHLRNTTGNGAVFAKLYNVTDKHDVWLSEVSFEGGGTDLREAKITLDRGNKLYRVMIKATLQYDVYVDNARIRIVTQ
;
A
#
# COMPACT_ATOMS: atom_id res chain seq x y z
N MET A 1 16.87 9.49 64.74
CA MET A 1 16.37 8.68 63.60
C MET A 1 16.13 7.27 64.10
N SER A 2 14.94 6.71 63.87
CA SER A 2 14.65 5.32 64.25
C SER A 2 15.54 4.37 63.44
N PRO A 3 16.04 3.25 64.01
CA PRO A 3 16.84 2.27 63.28
C PRO A 3 16.15 1.77 62.00
N VAL A 4 14.81 1.78 61.98
CA VAL A 4 13.98 1.44 60.81
C VAL A 4 14.21 2.41 59.64
N ASN A 5 14.35 3.71 59.91
CA ASN A 5 14.55 4.72 58.86
C ASN A 5 15.95 4.61 58.24
N LEU A 6 16.94 4.14 59.00
CA LEU A 6 18.30 3.93 58.50
C LEU A 6 18.35 2.74 57.53
N ILE A 7 17.61 1.67 57.84
CA ILE A 7 17.48 0.48 56.97
C ILE A 7 16.75 0.84 55.68
N ILE A 8 15.63 1.58 55.77
CA ILE A 8 14.87 2.01 54.59
C ILE A 8 15.73 2.91 53.68
N SER A 9 16.45 3.87 54.26
CA SER A 9 17.35 4.75 53.49
C SER A 9 18.46 3.97 52.79
N SER A 10 19.04 2.95 53.44
CA SER A 10 20.07 2.10 52.85
C SER A 10 19.52 1.25 51.71
N LEU A 11 18.31 0.72 51.84
CA LEU A 11 17.66 -0.08 50.79
C LEU A 11 17.32 0.78 49.57
N LEU A 12 16.78 1.98 49.80
CA LEU A 12 16.47 2.93 48.73
C LEU A 12 17.74 3.34 47.97
N LEU A 13 18.83 3.60 48.69
CA LEU A 13 20.12 3.92 48.08
C LEU A 13 20.61 2.78 47.17
N LEU A 14 20.57 1.53 47.64
CA LEU A 14 20.98 0.37 46.85
C LEU A 14 20.14 0.22 45.57
N LEU A 15 18.83 0.43 45.65
CA LEU A 15 17.95 0.37 44.48
C LEU A 15 18.27 1.47 43.46
N THR A 16 18.52 2.70 43.92
CA THR A 16 18.88 3.82 43.02
C THR A 16 20.23 3.61 42.34
N VAL A 17 21.24 3.12 43.07
CA VAL A 17 22.56 2.82 42.51
C VAL A 17 22.45 1.72 41.46
N ASN A 18 21.69 0.66 41.74
CA ASN A 18 21.48 -0.43 40.79
C ASN A 18 20.76 0.05 39.51
N ALA A 19 19.76 0.92 39.64
CA ALA A 19 19.06 1.50 38.50
C ALA A 19 19.99 2.37 37.62
N VAL A 20 20.83 3.20 38.23
CA VAL A 20 21.80 4.05 37.51
C VAL A 20 22.87 3.21 36.79
N ILE A 21 23.35 2.13 37.42
CA ILE A 21 24.30 1.20 36.79
C ILE A 21 23.65 0.54 35.57
N LEU A 22 22.39 0.09 35.70
CA LEU A 22 21.66 -0.55 34.60
C LEU A 22 21.50 0.41 33.41
N ASP A 23 21.15 1.67 33.68
CA ASP A 23 20.93 2.68 32.64
C ASP A 23 22.23 3.02 31.89
N LEU A 24 23.36 3.17 32.60
CA LEU A 24 24.68 3.40 32.00
C LEU A 24 25.16 2.21 31.15
N VAL A 25 24.89 0.96 31.59
CA VAL A 25 25.27 -0.24 30.84
C VAL A 25 24.42 -0.41 29.59
N ILE A 26 23.14 -0.03 29.62
CA ILE A 26 22.25 -0.08 28.45
C ILE A 26 22.63 1.02 27.45
N PHE A 27 22.84 2.25 27.90
CA PHE A 27 23.18 3.38 27.02
C PHE A 27 24.56 3.25 26.37
N SER A 28 25.53 2.63 27.04
CA SER A 28 26.85 2.37 26.46
C SER A 28 26.87 1.29 25.37
N ARG A 29 25.78 0.53 25.20
CA ARG A 29 25.67 -0.55 24.21
C ARG A 29 24.86 -0.19 22.97
N LEU A 30 24.46 1.07 22.78
CA LEU A 30 23.84 1.54 21.54
C LEU A 30 24.93 1.95 20.54
N PRO A 31 25.28 1.13 19.53
CA PRO A 31 26.14 1.58 18.46
C PRO A 31 25.41 2.67 17.67
N THR A 32 25.97 3.88 17.68
CA THR A 32 25.60 4.95 16.76
C THR A 32 26.06 4.56 15.37
N GLN A 33 25.25 3.79 14.65
CA GLN A 33 25.50 3.46 13.26
C GLN A 33 25.06 4.65 12.40
N ARG A 34 26.03 5.50 12.05
CA ARG A 34 25.85 6.47 10.97
C ARG A 34 25.76 5.70 9.66
N GLU A 35 24.59 5.72 9.06
CA GLU A 35 24.32 5.18 7.74
C GLU A 35 25.07 6.04 6.70
N SER A 36 26.13 5.49 6.10
CA SER A 36 26.74 6.05 4.90
C SER A 36 26.04 5.45 3.68
N VAL A 37 25.12 6.20 3.09
CA VAL A 37 24.48 5.85 1.82
C VAL A 37 25.51 5.97 0.69
N SER A 38 25.92 4.84 0.14
CA SER A 38 26.70 4.77 -1.09
C SER A 38 25.74 4.94 -2.28
N VAL A 39 25.84 6.08 -2.95
CA VAL A 39 25.08 6.38 -4.18
C VAL A 39 25.69 5.55 -5.31
N ILE A 40 25.02 4.45 -5.68
CA ILE A 40 25.29 3.77 -6.96
C ILE A 40 24.50 4.53 -8.03
N GLN A 41 25.23 5.24 -8.90
CA GLN A 41 24.68 5.83 -10.12
C GLN A 41 24.40 4.72 -11.15
N PRO A 42 23.16 4.58 -11.66
CA PRO A 42 22.92 3.82 -12.87
C PRO A 42 23.28 4.66 -14.09
N SER A 43 24.34 4.27 -14.80
CA SER A 43 24.62 4.77 -16.15
C SER A 43 23.61 4.13 -17.11
N VAL A 44 22.57 4.88 -17.47
CA VAL A 44 21.61 4.49 -18.50
C VAL A 44 22.21 4.88 -19.85
N SER A 45 22.87 3.93 -20.53
CA SER A 45 23.12 4.04 -21.97
C SER A 45 21.82 3.70 -22.69
N ALA A 46 21.13 4.74 -23.18
CA ALA A 46 19.89 4.65 -23.93
C ALA A 46 20.15 4.22 -25.39
N GLU A 47 20.60 2.98 -25.59
CA GLU A 47 20.73 2.39 -26.92
C GLU A 47 20.11 0.99 -26.90
N CYS A 48 18.92 0.87 -27.49
CA CYS A 48 18.30 -0.44 -27.73
C CYS A 48 19.18 -1.22 -28.74
N PRO A 49 19.62 -2.45 -28.41
CA PRO A 49 20.35 -3.28 -29.35
C PRO A 49 19.53 -3.49 -30.63
N VAL A 50 20.17 -3.32 -31.80
CA VAL A 50 19.54 -3.41 -33.13
C VAL A 50 18.77 -4.73 -33.33
N ALA A 51 19.15 -5.80 -32.62
CA ALA A 51 18.46 -7.08 -32.60
C ALA A 51 17.01 -7.03 -32.04
N CYS A 52 16.69 -6.05 -31.19
CA CYS A 52 15.33 -5.88 -30.66
C CYS A 52 14.42 -5.21 -31.70
N LEU A 53 14.94 -4.26 -32.47
CA LEU A 53 14.19 -3.58 -33.54
C LEU A 53 13.84 -4.52 -34.70
N SER A 54 14.70 -5.48 -35.02
CA SER A 54 14.41 -6.46 -36.07
C SER A 54 13.25 -7.39 -35.72
N LEU A 55 13.11 -7.80 -34.45
CA LEU A 55 11.99 -8.65 -34.01
C LEU A 55 10.64 -7.91 -34.08
N VAL A 56 10.61 -6.61 -33.78
CA VAL A 56 9.37 -5.82 -33.83
C VAL A 56 8.89 -5.67 -35.28
N ASN A 57 9.79 -5.37 -36.23
CA ASN A 57 9.44 -5.21 -37.64
C ASN A 57 9.05 -6.52 -38.34
N GLU A 58 9.62 -7.65 -37.92
CA GLU A 58 9.23 -8.97 -38.41
C GLU A 58 7.79 -9.32 -38.00
N LYS A 59 7.36 -8.96 -36.79
CA LYS A 59 5.99 -9.22 -36.30
C LYS A 59 4.94 -8.30 -36.91
N LEU A 60 5.29 -7.08 -37.30
CA LEU A 60 4.36 -6.13 -37.92
C LEU A 60 4.07 -6.42 -39.39
N SER A 61 5.01 -7.03 -40.13
CA SER A 61 4.81 -7.37 -41.56
C SER A 61 3.96 -8.62 -41.79
N ALA A 62 3.73 -9.43 -40.74
CA ALA A 62 2.87 -10.61 -40.80
C ALA A 62 1.37 -10.33 -40.59
N GLN A 63 1.00 -9.10 -40.19
CA GLN A 63 -0.39 -8.75 -39.91
C GLN A 63 -0.98 -7.89 -41.03
N LYS A 64 -1.38 -8.57 -42.12
CA LYS A 64 -2.17 -7.99 -43.21
C LYS A 64 -3.55 -7.59 -42.67
N ILE A 65 -3.72 -6.33 -42.27
CA ILE A 65 -5.04 -5.76 -41.97
C ILE A 65 -5.77 -5.60 -43.29
N GLN A 66 -6.79 -6.43 -43.49
CA GLN A 66 -7.62 -6.44 -44.67
C GLN A 66 -8.72 -5.38 -44.50
N GLU A 67 -8.56 -4.23 -45.14
CA GLU A 67 -9.61 -3.23 -45.30
C GLU A 67 -10.81 -3.87 -46.00
N THR A 68 -11.93 -3.97 -45.29
CA THR A 68 -13.19 -4.45 -45.84
C THR A 68 -14.17 -3.28 -45.91
N THR A 69 -14.68 -3.13 -47.12
CA THR A 69 -15.56 -2.10 -47.67
C THR A 69 -16.87 -1.91 -46.92
N THR A 70 -17.31 -0.66 -46.96
CA THR A 70 -18.59 -0.12 -46.49
C THR A 70 -19.78 -0.88 -47.07
N ALA A 71 -20.55 -1.54 -46.20
CA ALA A 71 -21.93 -1.94 -46.47
C ALA A 71 -22.82 -1.41 -45.35
N ALA A 72 -23.87 -0.67 -45.72
CA ALA A 72 -24.82 -0.08 -44.80
C ALA A 72 -25.56 -1.17 -44.02
N VAL A 73 -25.41 -1.18 -42.69
CA VAL A 73 -26.15 -2.04 -41.77
C VAL A 73 -27.30 -1.23 -41.19
N VAL A 74 -28.52 -1.64 -41.55
CA VAL A 74 -29.76 -1.23 -40.91
C VAL A 74 -29.64 -1.53 -39.41
N SER A 75 -29.78 -0.49 -38.58
CA SER A 75 -29.67 -0.60 -37.11
C SER A 75 -30.91 -1.31 -36.55
N PRO A 76 -30.79 -2.53 -35.98
CA PRO A 76 -31.78 -2.96 -35.01
C PRO A 76 -31.56 -2.11 -33.76
N GLN A 77 -32.60 -1.42 -33.32
CA GLN A 77 -32.63 -0.71 -32.05
C GLN A 77 -32.35 -1.73 -30.92
N LEU A 78 -31.09 -1.83 -30.49
CA LEU A 78 -30.72 -2.60 -29.33
C LEU A 78 -31.39 -1.95 -28.12
N THR A 79 -32.34 -2.63 -27.53
CA THR A 79 -32.70 -2.41 -26.13
C THR A 79 -31.42 -2.58 -25.31
N SER A 80 -30.92 -1.48 -24.73
CA SER A 80 -29.72 -1.53 -23.89
C SER A 80 -30.05 -2.40 -22.67
N SER A 81 -29.61 -3.64 -22.67
CA SER A 81 -29.39 -4.35 -21.42
C SER A 81 -28.32 -3.55 -20.68
N SER A 82 -28.67 -2.94 -19.54
CA SER A 82 -27.70 -2.33 -18.65
C SER A 82 -26.83 -3.46 -18.09
N SER A 83 -25.72 -3.74 -18.77
CA SER A 83 -24.76 -4.72 -18.29
C SER A 83 -23.88 -4.04 -17.25
N ALA A 84 -23.87 -4.61 -16.04
CA ALA A 84 -22.99 -4.15 -14.98
C ALA A 84 -21.54 -4.17 -15.49
N LYS A 85 -20.84 -3.04 -15.33
CA LYS A 85 -19.44 -2.91 -15.72
C LYS A 85 -18.57 -2.79 -14.48
N GLU A 86 -17.41 -3.43 -14.52
CA GLU A 86 -16.40 -3.31 -13.48
C GLU A 86 -15.23 -2.44 -13.95
N TYR A 87 -14.74 -1.59 -13.06
CA TYR A 87 -13.56 -0.77 -13.24
C TYR A 87 -12.58 -1.03 -12.10
N TYR A 88 -11.29 -1.01 -12.42
CA TYR A 88 -10.21 -1.20 -11.46
C TYR A 88 -9.28 0.01 -11.52
N VAL A 89 -9.13 0.70 -10.39
CA VAL A 89 -8.15 1.78 -10.23
C VAL A 89 -6.97 1.23 -9.43
N PRO A 90 -5.80 0.99 -10.06
CA PRO A 90 -4.62 0.55 -9.34
C PRO A 90 -4.09 1.67 -8.45
N LEU A 91 -3.76 1.34 -7.21
CA LEU A 91 -3.11 2.25 -6.26
C LEU A 91 -1.61 2.01 -6.21
N GLY A 92 -1.17 0.76 -6.33
CA GLY A 92 0.26 0.41 -6.36
C GLY A 92 0.67 -0.60 -5.30
N SER A 93 1.95 -0.53 -4.90
CA SER A 93 2.57 -1.42 -3.92
C SER A 93 3.55 -0.65 -3.02
N GLY A 94 3.82 -1.20 -1.83
CA GLY A 94 4.66 -0.56 -0.84
C GLY A 94 4.90 -1.43 0.38
N THR A 95 5.66 -0.90 1.34
CA THR A 95 6.04 -1.65 2.55
C THR A 95 6.16 -0.73 3.75
N THR A 96 5.99 -1.29 4.94
CA THR A 96 6.27 -0.61 6.20
C THR A 96 6.75 -1.60 7.25
N ARG A 97 7.36 -1.05 8.30
CA ARG A 97 7.60 -1.72 9.59
C ARG A 97 6.95 -0.96 10.75
N GLN A 98 6.20 0.10 10.46
CA GLN A 98 5.67 0.98 11.51
C GLN A 98 4.51 0.31 12.26
N THR A 99 4.47 0.54 13.57
CA THR A 99 3.37 0.10 14.44
C THR A 99 2.17 1.03 14.39
N ASP A 100 2.41 2.29 14.02
CA ASP A 100 1.39 3.26 13.70
C ASP A 100 1.12 3.28 12.20
N TYR A 101 -0.04 3.82 11.83
CA TYR A 101 -0.40 3.96 10.43
C TYR A 101 0.57 4.88 9.71
N GLN A 102 1.27 4.31 8.74
CA GLN A 102 2.14 5.03 7.83
C GLN A 102 1.46 5.18 6.48
N GLU A 103 1.40 6.41 5.99
CA GLU A 103 0.99 6.73 4.63
C GLU A 103 2.04 6.23 3.63
N LEU A 104 1.60 5.46 2.63
CA LEU A 104 2.44 5.02 1.52
C LEU A 104 2.25 5.96 0.32
N THR A 105 3.13 6.94 0.14
CA THR A 105 3.06 7.89 -0.97
C THR A 105 3.23 7.25 -2.36
N SER A 106 3.73 6.00 -2.42
CA SER A 106 3.81 5.21 -3.65
C SER A 106 2.55 4.39 -3.95
N VAL A 107 1.54 4.42 -3.06
CA VAL A 107 0.32 3.62 -3.16
C VAL A 107 -0.89 4.54 -3.12
N GLU A 108 -1.10 5.26 -4.22
CA GLU A 108 -2.14 6.27 -4.34
C GLU A 108 -2.67 6.43 -5.76
N ALA A 109 -3.92 6.89 -5.88
CA ALA A 109 -4.49 7.30 -7.16
C ALA A 109 -5.58 8.36 -6.97
N TYR A 110 -5.75 9.17 -8.02
CA TYR A 110 -6.89 10.05 -8.16
C TYR A 110 -8.10 9.27 -8.64
N VAL A 111 -9.24 9.46 -7.97
CA VAL A 111 -10.52 8.89 -8.36
C VAL A 111 -11.58 9.98 -8.34
N ASP A 112 -12.27 10.13 -9.47
CA ASP A 112 -13.47 10.96 -9.56
C ASP A 112 -14.67 10.07 -9.88
N PRO A 113 -15.62 9.89 -8.94
CA PRO A 113 -16.84 9.11 -9.18
C PRO A 113 -17.64 9.57 -10.40
N ALA A 114 -17.52 10.84 -10.83
CA ALA A 114 -18.23 11.37 -11.99
C ALA A 114 -17.73 10.77 -13.33
N ASN A 115 -16.53 10.15 -13.34
CA ASN A 115 -15.98 9.49 -14.53
C ASN A 115 -16.56 8.08 -14.77
N TYR A 116 -17.42 7.59 -13.89
CA TYR A 116 -18.02 6.27 -13.98
C TYR A 116 -19.54 6.39 -14.17
N SER A 117 -20.15 5.40 -14.84
CA SER A 117 -21.60 5.21 -14.79
C SER A 117 -22.07 5.08 -13.33
N PRO A 118 -23.38 5.29 -13.03
CA PRO A 118 -23.88 5.25 -11.66
C PRO A 118 -23.33 4.06 -10.86
N ILE A 119 -22.52 4.39 -9.85
CA ILE A 119 -21.79 3.41 -9.06
C ILE A 119 -22.80 2.66 -8.20
N LYS A 120 -22.85 1.33 -8.38
CA LYS A 120 -23.62 0.44 -7.51
C LYS A 120 -22.85 0.22 -6.21
N GLN A 121 -21.58 -0.15 -6.31
CA GLN A 121 -20.71 -0.48 -5.17
C GLN A 121 -19.25 -0.18 -5.51
N ALA A 122 -18.47 0.19 -4.49
CA ALA A 122 -17.02 0.31 -4.58
C ALA A 122 -16.36 -0.50 -3.46
N TYR A 123 -15.18 -1.04 -3.76
CA TYR A 123 -14.43 -1.89 -2.86
C TYR A 123 -12.95 -1.50 -2.86
N PHE A 124 -12.36 -1.40 -1.67
CA PHE A 124 -10.92 -1.40 -1.50
C PHE A 124 -10.43 -2.84 -1.49
N GLN A 125 -9.53 -3.20 -2.40
CA GLN A 125 -8.91 -4.51 -2.51
C GLN A 125 -7.41 -4.39 -2.33
N VAL A 126 -6.82 -5.23 -1.48
CA VAL A 126 -5.39 -5.20 -1.19
C VAL A 126 -4.81 -6.58 -0.92
N HIS A 127 -3.69 -6.89 -1.55
CA HIS A 127 -2.87 -8.05 -1.23
C HIS A 127 -1.88 -7.66 -0.14
N LEU A 128 -2.07 -8.21 1.06
CA LEU A 128 -1.21 -7.98 2.21
C LEU A 128 -0.29 -9.18 2.40
N ARG A 129 1.00 -8.91 2.60
CA ARG A 129 1.99 -9.94 2.88
C ARG A 129 2.70 -9.68 4.20
N ASN A 130 2.69 -10.69 5.07
CA ASN A 130 3.44 -10.74 6.31
C ASN A 130 4.49 -11.86 6.20
N THR A 131 5.77 -11.50 6.30
CA THR A 131 6.88 -12.42 6.06
C THR A 131 7.22 -13.30 7.27
N THR A 132 6.81 -12.90 8.47
CA THR A 132 7.30 -13.53 9.71
C THR A 132 6.37 -14.59 10.27
N GLY A 133 5.12 -14.64 9.81
CA GLY A 133 4.11 -15.52 10.41
C GLY A 133 3.51 -15.01 11.72
N ASN A 134 4.07 -13.94 12.29
CA ASN A 134 3.68 -13.42 13.59
C ASN A 134 2.98 -12.07 13.46
N GLY A 135 2.04 -11.81 14.37
CA GLY A 135 1.32 -10.55 14.43
C GLY A 135 0.33 -10.37 13.28
N ALA A 136 -0.05 -9.12 13.07
CA ALA A 136 -1.07 -8.70 12.12
C ALA A 136 -0.60 -7.50 11.31
N VAL A 137 -1.08 -7.44 10.08
CA VAL A 137 -0.96 -6.28 9.19
C VAL A 137 -2.34 -5.68 8.99
N PHE A 138 -2.41 -4.35 9.05
CA PHE A 138 -3.64 -3.61 8.80
C PHE A 138 -3.41 -2.63 7.67
N ALA A 139 -4.40 -2.51 6.77
CA ALA A 139 -4.40 -1.51 5.73
C ALA A 139 -5.75 -0.82 5.65
N LYS A 140 -5.74 0.48 5.36
CA LYS A 140 -6.96 1.28 5.15
C LYS A 140 -6.72 2.32 4.06
N LEU A 141 -7.79 2.91 3.56
CA LEU A 141 -7.73 4.05 2.65
C LEU A 141 -7.86 5.37 3.40
N TYR A 142 -7.11 6.36 2.93
CA TYR A 142 -7.16 7.75 3.36
C TYR A 142 -7.47 8.65 2.17
N ASN A 143 -8.44 9.53 2.31
CA ASN A 143 -8.67 10.61 1.36
C ASN A 143 -7.71 11.77 1.73
N VAL A 144 -6.63 11.90 0.97
CA VAL A 144 -5.59 12.92 1.19
C VAL A 144 -6.12 14.32 0.88
N THR A 145 -7.05 14.45 -0.07
CA THR A 145 -7.63 15.73 -0.49
C THR A 145 -8.47 16.34 0.63
N ASP A 146 -9.33 15.54 1.26
CA ASP A 146 -10.26 15.98 2.31
C ASP A 146 -9.77 15.66 3.74
N LYS A 147 -8.60 15.02 3.85
CA LYS A 147 -7.87 14.72 5.09
C LYS A 147 -8.64 13.87 6.10
N HIS A 148 -9.34 12.84 5.62
CA HIS A 148 -10.03 11.90 6.49
C HIS A 148 -9.86 10.45 6.04
N ASP A 149 -10.05 9.54 6.99
CA ASP A 149 -10.14 8.11 6.68
C ASP A 149 -11.35 7.83 5.81
N VAL A 150 -11.20 6.91 4.85
CA VAL A 150 -12.34 6.38 4.11
C VAL A 150 -13.05 5.39 5.02
N TRP A 151 -14.31 5.69 5.36
CA TRP A 151 -15.10 4.86 6.26
C TRP A 151 -15.17 3.40 5.80
N LEU A 152 -15.04 2.50 6.78
CA LEU A 152 -15.12 1.05 6.61
C LEU A 152 -14.09 0.45 5.64
N SER A 153 -13.02 1.18 5.31
CA SER A 153 -11.97 0.70 4.40
C SER A 153 -10.90 -0.17 5.06
N GLU A 154 -10.87 -0.24 6.39
CA GLU A 154 -9.84 -0.99 7.10
C GLU A 154 -10.02 -2.50 6.92
N VAL A 155 -8.92 -3.16 6.57
CA VAL A 155 -8.80 -4.61 6.49
C VAL A 155 -7.57 -5.05 7.26
N SER A 156 -7.62 -6.27 7.81
CA SER A 156 -6.51 -6.88 8.52
C SER A 156 -6.22 -8.28 7.99
N PHE A 157 -4.97 -8.72 8.15
CA PHE A 157 -4.51 -10.08 7.92
C PHE A 157 -3.55 -10.48 9.05
N GLU A 158 -3.76 -11.66 9.62
CA GLU A 158 -2.94 -12.22 10.69
C GLU A 158 -2.25 -13.50 10.21
N GLY A 159 -1.07 -13.80 10.76
CA GLY A 159 -0.27 -14.95 10.33
C GLY A 159 0.72 -14.59 9.21
N GLY A 160 1.16 -15.59 8.46
CA GLY A 160 2.23 -15.46 7.46
C GLY A 160 1.78 -15.76 6.04
N GLY A 161 2.52 -15.22 5.08
CA GLY A 161 2.20 -15.36 3.65
C GLY A 161 1.52 -14.13 3.09
N THR A 162 0.81 -14.30 1.97
CA THR A 162 0.07 -13.24 1.27
C THR A 162 -1.40 -13.61 1.20
N ASP A 163 -2.29 -12.67 1.53
CA ASP A 163 -3.75 -12.83 1.40
C ASP A 163 -4.38 -11.60 0.73
N LEU A 164 -5.47 -11.83 -0.01
CA LEU A 164 -6.28 -10.76 -0.60
C LEU A 164 -7.38 -10.37 0.39
N ARG A 165 -7.39 -9.11 0.78
CA ARG A 165 -8.40 -8.52 1.65
C ARG A 165 -9.24 -7.52 0.88
N GLU A 166 -10.52 -7.47 1.19
CA GLU A 166 -11.47 -6.56 0.55
C GLU A 166 -12.37 -5.91 1.61
N ALA A 167 -12.65 -4.62 1.42
CA ALA A 167 -13.62 -3.87 2.20
C ALA A 167 -14.52 -3.04 1.29
N LYS A 168 -15.82 -2.99 1.60
CA LYS A 168 -16.77 -2.13 0.90
C LYS A 168 -16.58 -0.68 1.36
N ILE A 169 -16.47 0.24 0.40
CA ILE A 169 -16.22 1.66 0.66
C ILE A 169 -17.24 2.54 -0.03
N THR A 170 -17.31 3.80 0.41
CA THR A 170 -18.00 4.88 -0.30
C THR A 170 -16.96 5.86 -0.80
N LEU A 171 -17.07 6.25 -2.08
CA LEU A 171 -16.19 7.24 -2.68
C LEU A 171 -16.80 8.63 -2.54
N ASP A 172 -16.01 9.58 -2.06
CA ASP A 172 -16.39 10.99 -1.99
C ASP A 172 -16.48 11.61 -3.38
N ARG A 173 -17.33 12.62 -3.52
CA ARG A 173 -17.58 13.29 -4.80
C ARG A 173 -16.38 14.14 -5.24
N GLY A 174 -16.20 14.24 -6.56
CA GLY A 174 -15.14 15.01 -7.19
C GLY A 174 -13.84 14.23 -7.27
N ASN A 175 -12.82 14.84 -7.89
CA ASN A 175 -11.51 14.21 -8.06
C ASN A 175 -10.71 14.21 -6.74
N LYS A 176 -10.64 13.07 -6.07
CA LYS A 176 -9.98 12.90 -4.77
C LYS A 176 -8.77 11.99 -4.87
N LEU A 177 -7.70 12.34 -4.16
CA LEU A 177 -6.51 11.51 -4.02
C LEU A 177 -6.72 10.52 -2.87
N TYR A 178 -6.80 9.23 -3.20
CA TYR A 178 -6.87 8.15 -2.24
C TYR A 178 -5.49 7.51 -2.07
N ARG A 179 -5.06 7.34 -0.81
CA ARG A 179 -3.77 6.75 -0.44
C ARG A 179 -3.96 5.61 0.53
N VAL A 180 -3.15 4.57 0.41
CA VAL A 180 -3.14 3.47 1.38
C VAL A 180 -2.31 3.85 2.60
N MET A 181 -2.90 3.66 3.79
CA MET A 181 -2.18 3.61 5.04
C MET A 181 -2.02 2.16 5.49
N ILE A 182 -0.83 1.81 5.98
CA ILE A 182 -0.53 0.46 6.48
C ILE A 182 0.18 0.54 7.84
N LYS A 183 -0.02 -0.48 8.67
CA LYS A 183 0.75 -0.73 9.90
C LYS A 183 0.94 -2.22 10.15
N ALA A 184 1.98 -2.54 10.90
CA ALA A 184 2.25 -3.87 11.45
C ALA A 184 2.05 -3.87 12.97
N THR A 185 1.80 -5.00 13.61
CA THR A 185 1.72 -5.05 15.09
C THR A 185 3.08 -5.23 15.77
N LEU A 186 4.07 -5.82 15.09
CA LEU A 186 5.32 -6.31 15.71
C LEU A 186 6.61 -5.74 15.07
N GLN A 187 6.54 -4.57 14.44
CA GLN A 187 7.69 -3.91 13.79
C GLN A 187 8.46 -4.73 12.73
N TYR A 188 7.86 -5.80 12.21
CA TYR A 188 8.39 -6.56 11.09
C TYR A 188 7.96 -5.96 9.75
N ASP A 189 8.71 -6.31 8.69
CA ASP A 189 8.33 -5.94 7.32
C ASP A 189 6.98 -6.55 6.94
N VAL A 190 6.05 -5.66 6.61
CA VAL A 190 4.79 -6.00 5.97
C VAL A 190 4.69 -5.29 4.63
N TYR A 191 3.99 -5.90 3.68
CA TYR A 191 3.95 -5.43 2.31
C TYR A 191 2.51 -5.30 1.83
N VAL A 192 2.28 -4.25 1.04
CA VAL A 192 1.19 -4.14 0.09
C VAL A 192 1.75 -4.60 -1.26
N ASP A 193 1.46 -5.82 -1.68
CA ASP A 193 1.96 -6.34 -2.97
C ASP A 193 1.16 -5.73 -4.14
N ASN A 194 -0.14 -5.52 -3.96
CA ASN A 194 -1.00 -4.81 -4.89
C ASN A 194 -2.24 -4.27 -4.18
N ALA A 195 -2.51 -2.98 -4.33
CA ALA A 195 -3.75 -2.35 -3.89
C ALA A 195 -4.51 -1.74 -5.08
N ARG A 196 -5.84 -1.81 -5.03
CA ARG A 196 -6.73 -1.23 -6.05
C ARG A 196 -8.12 -0.91 -5.49
N ILE A 197 -8.82 0.01 -6.15
CA ILE A 197 -10.25 0.27 -5.93
C ILE A 197 -11.02 -0.41 -7.05
N ARG A 198 -11.92 -1.34 -6.71
CA ARG A 198 -12.85 -1.97 -7.65
C ARG A 198 -14.19 -1.26 -7.59
N ILE A 199 -14.68 -0.80 -8.73
CA ILE A 199 -15.94 -0.07 -8.88
C ILE A 199 -16.87 -0.90 -9.75
N VAL A 200 -18.07 -1.17 -9.25
CA VAL A 200 -19.12 -1.90 -9.97
C VAL A 200 -20.23 -0.92 -10.31
N THR A 201 -20.57 -0.79 -11.59
CA THR A 201 -21.68 0.05 -12.06
C THR A 201 -22.94 -0.78 -12.33
N GLN A 202 -24.04 -0.08 -12.49
CA GLN A 202 -25.35 -0.65 -12.85
C GLN A 202 -25.46 -0.91 -14.34
#